data_AF-A0A955YRF8-F1
#
_entry.id   AF-A0A955YRF8-F1
#
_cell.length_a   1.000
_cell.length_b   1.000
_cell.length_c   1.000
_cell.angle_alpha   90.00
_cell.angle_beta   90.00
_cell.angle_gamma   90.00
#
_symmetry.space_group_name_H-M   'P 1'
#
loop_
_entity.id
_entity.type
_entity.pdbx_description
1 polymer ?
#
loop_
_entity_poly.entity_id
_entity_poly.type
_entity_poly.pdbx_seq_one_letter_code
_entity_poly.pdbx_strand_id
1 'polypeptide(L)'
;FLAGHGLPGFIDYAGSTVVHSIGGWAALAGAIVLGPRIGKYDKNGRPLPIRGHNMALATVGVFILWMGWFGFNAGSTTAVTGGGTDPFGGSGKAFALIAVNTNLAACAGAVMAMIVVWGMTKKPDIGMTLNGALAGLVSITAPCANVSPMSAVVIGAIGGALVVFAVQFFDRIKVDDPVGAV
;
A
#
# COMPACT_ATOMS: atom_id res chain seq x y z
N PHE A 1 -26.26 -10.88 4.61
CA PHE A 1 -27.26 -9.95 5.16
C PHE A 1 -27.57 -8.79 4.20
N LEU A 2 -26.59 -8.08 3.63
CA LEU A 2 -26.85 -6.95 2.71
C LEU A 2 -27.17 -7.33 1.25
N ALA A 3 -26.59 -8.42 0.73
CA ALA A 3 -26.84 -8.86 -0.65
C ALA A 3 -28.29 -9.30 -0.93
N GLY A 4 -29.06 -9.64 0.11
CA GLY A 4 -30.48 -9.98 0.00
C GLY A 4 -31.42 -8.78 -0.21
N HIS A 5 -30.90 -7.55 -0.12
CA HIS A 5 -31.68 -6.31 -0.24
C HIS A 5 -31.33 -5.49 -1.48
N GLY A 6 -30.63 -6.07 -2.47
CA GLY A 6 -30.27 -5.37 -3.71
C GLY A 6 -29.19 -4.28 -3.55
N LEU A 7 -28.60 -4.14 -2.36
CA LEU A 7 -27.45 -3.27 -2.13
C LEU A 7 -26.16 -4.06 -2.40
N PRO A 8 -25.14 -3.46 -3.04
CA PRO A 8 -23.85 -4.10 -3.19
C PRO A 8 -23.28 -4.43 -1.80
N GLY A 9 -22.87 -5.68 -1.61
CA GLY A 9 -22.20 -6.12 -0.39
C GLY A 9 -20.85 -5.42 -0.22
N PHE A 10 -20.25 -5.57 0.95
CA PHE A 10 -18.85 -5.17 1.16
C PHE A 10 -17.94 -5.94 0.20
N ILE A 11 -17.10 -5.23 -0.57
CA ILE A 11 -16.17 -5.79 -1.53
C ILE A 11 -14.74 -5.44 -1.10
N ASP A 12 -13.96 -6.47 -0.82
CA ASP A 12 -12.52 -6.38 -0.59
C ASP A 12 -11.89 -7.62 -1.20
N TYR A 13 -11.45 -7.50 -2.45
CA TYR A 13 -11.09 -8.67 -3.26
C TYR A 13 -9.95 -9.49 -2.65
N ALA A 14 -8.82 -8.83 -2.35
CA ALA A 14 -7.65 -9.50 -1.78
C ALA A 14 -7.29 -9.01 -0.36
N GLY A 15 -7.88 -7.93 0.17
CA GLY A 15 -7.64 -7.49 1.55
C GLY A 15 -7.05 -6.10 1.79
N SER A 16 -7.44 -5.03 1.09
CA SER A 16 -7.08 -3.66 1.53
C SER A 16 -7.62 -3.36 2.92
N THR A 17 -8.80 -3.86 3.25
CA THR A 17 -9.38 -3.67 4.59
C THR A 17 -9.00 -4.83 5.50
N VAL A 18 -9.34 -6.07 5.13
CA VAL A 18 -9.25 -7.22 6.04
C VAL A 18 -7.81 -7.62 6.40
N VAL A 19 -6.81 -7.22 5.59
CA VAL A 19 -5.39 -7.43 5.91
C VAL A 19 -4.73 -6.10 6.23
N HIS A 20 -4.71 -5.17 5.28
CA HIS A 20 -3.87 -3.98 5.42
C HIS A 20 -4.43 -2.95 6.40
N SER A 21 -5.73 -2.63 6.33
CA SER A 21 -6.33 -1.68 7.28
C SER A 21 -6.37 -2.24 8.70
N ILE A 22 -6.77 -3.50 8.88
CA ILE A 22 -6.74 -4.13 10.22
C ILE A 22 -5.30 -4.15 10.77
N GLY A 23 -4.32 -4.54 9.95
CA GLY A 23 -2.90 -4.49 10.32
C GLY A 23 -2.42 -3.09 10.69
N GLY A 24 -2.81 -2.07 9.90
CA GLY A 24 -2.49 -0.67 10.16
C GLY A 24 -3.10 -0.14 11.46
N TRP A 25 -4.37 -0.46 11.75
CA TRP A 25 -5.00 -0.10 13.03
C TRP A 25 -4.34 -0.77 14.22
N ALA A 26 -3.96 -2.05 14.08
CA ALA A 26 -3.21 -2.76 15.11
C ALA A 26 -1.81 -2.14 15.32
N ALA A 27 -1.11 -1.80 14.24
CA ALA A 27 0.18 -1.10 14.29
C ALA A 27 0.07 0.27 14.97
N LEU A 28 -0.98 1.04 14.65
CA LEU A 28 -1.25 2.34 15.27
C LEU A 28 -1.49 2.19 16.78
N ALA A 29 -2.35 1.26 17.18
CA ALA A 29 -2.59 0.98 18.60
C ALA A 29 -1.30 0.58 19.32
N GLY A 30 -0.48 -0.28 18.69
CA GLY A 30 0.83 -0.68 19.21
C GLY A 30 1.78 0.50 19.38
N ALA A 31 1.90 1.37 18.37
CA ALA A 31 2.76 2.55 18.41
C ALA A 31 2.31 3.56 19.49
N ILE A 32 1.00 3.74 19.68
CA ILE A 32 0.45 4.60 20.74
C ILE A 32 0.77 4.03 22.13
N VAL A 33 0.54 2.74 22.33
CA VAL A 33 0.72 2.09 23.64
C VAL A 33 2.20 2.00 24.03
N LEU A 34 3.07 1.64 23.09
CA LEU A 34 4.52 1.56 23.34
C LEU A 34 5.14 2.95 23.55
N GLY A 35 4.59 3.95 22.86
CA GLY A 35 5.14 5.29 22.82
C GLY A 35 6.40 5.38 21.95
N PRO A 36 6.98 6.59 21.84
CA PRO A 36 8.02 6.85 20.86
C PRO A 36 9.41 6.40 21.28
N ARG A 37 10.24 6.05 20.29
CA ARG A 37 11.64 5.67 20.51
C ARG A 37 12.42 6.83 21.13
N ILE A 38 13.37 6.47 22.00
CA ILE A 38 14.25 7.43 22.67
C ILE A 38 14.99 8.26 21.62
N GLY A 39 14.93 9.59 21.76
CA GLY A 39 15.59 10.52 20.85
C GLY A 39 14.84 10.80 19.53
N LYS A 40 13.65 10.20 19.31
CA LYS A 40 12.80 10.50 18.15
C LYS A 40 12.29 11.95 18.15
N TYR A 41 12.06 12.53 19.32
CA TYR A 41 11.60 13.91 19.47
C TYR A 41 12.59 14.72 20.30
N ASP A 42 12.87 15.96 19.88
CA ASP A 42 13.71 16.87 20.66
C ASP A 42 12.96 17.43 21.88
N LYS A 43 13.66 18.22 22.71
CA LYS A 43 13.07 18.88 23.90
C LYS A 43 11.88 19.79 23.60
N ASN A 44 11.74 20.27 22.36
CA ASN A 44 10.63 21.09 21.89
C ASN A 44 9.53 20.24 21.21
N GLY A 45 9.67 18.91 21.23
CA GLY A 45 8.75 17.97 20.61
C GLY A 45 8.87 17.87 19.09
N ARG A 46 9.93 18.42 18.48
CA ARG A 46 10.12 18.36 17.02
C ARG A 46 10.62 16.97 16.61
N PRO A 47 10.08 16.38 15.52
CA PRO A 47 10.56 15.09 15.02
C PRO A 47 12.02 15.17 14.56
N LEU A 48 12.84 14.22 15.03
CA LEU A 48 14.20 13.97 14.59
C LEU A 48 14.22 12.66 13.78
N PRO A 49 14.78 12.65 12.56
CA PRO A 49 14.80 11.44 11.75
C PRO A 49 15.75 10.40 12.33
N ILE A 50 15.23 9.24 12.70
CA ILE A 50 16.01 8.02 12.97
C ILE A 50 16.14 7.28 11.64
N ARG A 51 17.33 7.34 11.03
CA ARG A 51 17.57 6.80 9.69
C ARG A 51 17.57 5.28 9.68
N GLY A 52 17.12 4.71 8.55
CA GLY A 52 17.26 3.29 8.27
C GLY A 52 18.73 2.88 8.25
N HIS A 53 19.03 1.73 8.84
CA HIS A 53 20.39 1.21 8.95
C HIS A 53 20.92 0.64 7.63
N ASN A 54 20.04 0.18 6.72
CA ASN A 54 20.42 -0.38 5.43
C ASN A 54 19.32 -0.22 4.37
N MET A 55 19.46 0.80 3.52
CA MET A 55 18.47 1.06 2.45
C MET A 55 18.55 0.04 1.30
N ALA A 56 19.68 -0.61 1.08
CA ALA A 56 19.79 -1.66 0.07
C ALA A 56 18.96 -2.89 0.48
N LEU A 57 19.05 -3.28 1.76
CA LEU A 57 18.24 -4.38 2.30
C LEU A 57 16.75 -4.03 2.31
N ALA A 58 16.38 -2.79 2.67
CA ALA A 58 14.99 -2.33 2.58
C ALA A 58 14.45 -2.40 1.14
N THR A 59 15.27 -2.02 0.17
CA THR A 59 14.93 -2.12 -1.27
C THR A 59 14.68 -3.56 -1.69
N VAL A 60 15.57 -4.48 -1.31
CA VAL A 60 15.39 -5.92 -1.56
C VAL A 60 14.10 -6.45 -0.91
N GLY A 61 13.82 -6.04 0.33
CA GLY A 61 12.59 -6.39 1.03
C GLY A 61 11.33 -5.94 0.28
N VAL A 62 11.31 -4.69 -0.21
CA VAL A 62 10.18 -4.17 -0.99
C VAL A 62 10.00 -4.92 -2.31
N PHE A 63 11.09 -5.29 -3.00
CA PHE A 63 10.97 -6.11 -4.22
C PHE A 63 10.46 -7.52 -3.94
N ILE A 64 10.86 -8.14 -2.81
CA ILE A 64 10.30 -9.43 -2.38
C ILE A 64 8.80 -9.29 -2.10
N LEU A 65 8.39 -8.25 -1.35
CA LEU A 65 6.98 -7.99 -1.06
C LEU A 65 6.18 -7.73 -2.34
N TRP A 66 6.72 -6.93 -3.25
CA TRP A 66 6.10 -6.65 -4.56
C TRP A 66 5.92 -7.93 -5.35
N MET A 67 6.96 -8.77 -5.46
CA MET A 67 6.86 -10.08 -6.11
C MET A 67 5.78 -10.96 -5.45
N GLY A 68 5.77 -11.01 -4.12
CA GLY A 68 4.76 -11.74 -3.34
C GLY A 68 3.33 -11.22 -3.57
N TRP A 69 3.18 -9.93 -3.84
CA TRP A 69 1.88 -9.30 -4.09
C TRP A 69 1.19 -9.77 -5.37
N PHE A 70 1.94 -10.25 -6.35
CA PHE A 70 1.34 -10.95 -7.50
C PHE A 70 0.61 -12.22 -7.05
N GLY A 71 1.23 -13.00 -6.17
CA GLY A 71 0.59 -14.17 -5.55
C GLY A 71 -0.59 -13.77 -4.66
N PHE A 72 -0.46 -12.67 -3.90
CA PHE A 72 -1.50 -12.19 -3.00
C PHE A 72 -2.76 -11.70 -3.74
N ASN A 73 -2.59 -10.85 -4.76
CA ASN A 73 -3.71 -10.30 -5.52
C ASN A 73 -4.18 -11.28 -6.59
N ALA A 74 -3.32 -11.68 -7.52
CA ALA A 74 -3.74 -12.52 -8.64
C ALA A 74 -4.08 -13.95 -8.19
N GLY A 75 -3.41 -14.48 -7.16
CA GLY A 75 -3.75 -15.78 -6.57
C GLY A 75 -5.11 -15.81 -5.86
N SER A 76 -5.65 -14.65 -5.46
CA SER A 76 -7.00 -14.55 -4.89
C SER A 76 -8.11 -14.89 -5.91
N THR A 77 -7.79 -15.14 -7.19
CA THR A 77 -8.76 -15.73 -8.13
C THR A 77 -9.15 -17.16 -7.76
N THR A 78 -8.35 -17.88 -6.94
CA THR A 78 -8.55 -19.27 -6.49
C THR A 78 -8.66 -20.35 -7.57
N ALA A 79 -8.75 -19.96 -8.85
CA ALA A 79 -8.69 -20.82 -10.02
C ALA A 79 -8.04 -20.04 -11.18
N VAL A 80 -7.18 -20.73 -11.96
CA VAL A 80 -6.52 -20.16 -13.16
C VAL A 80 -6.95 -20.92 -14.42
N THR A 81 -7.31 -22.20 -14.29
CA THR A 81 -7.80 -23.08 -15.35
C THR A 81 -9.27 -23.41 -15.13
N GLY A 82 -10.14 -22.81 -15.92
CA GLY A 82 -11.57 -23.14 -15.94
C GLY A 82 -12.29 -22.28 -16.98
N GLY A 83 -12.98 -22.92 -17.93
CA GLY A 83 -13.86 -22.26 -18.90
C GLY A 83 -15.13 -21.69 -18.26
N GLY A 84 -14.99 -20.99 -17.14
CA GLY A 84 -16.07 -20.34 -16.42
C GLY A 84 -16.41 -18.98 -17.04
N THR A 85 -17.71 -18.69 -17.06
CA THR A 85 -18.37 -17.48 -17.55
C THR A 85 -18.15 -16.28 -16.63
N ASP A 86 -16.89 -16.00 -16.25
CA ASP A 86 -16.60 -14.69 -15.66
C ASP A 86 -16.78 -13.61 -16.75
N PRO A 87 -17.08 -12.34 -16.37
CA PRO A 87 -17.32 -11.27 -17.34
C PRO A 87 -16.15 -10.96 -18.28
N PHE A 88 -14.98 -11.59 -18.05
CA PHE A 88 -13.71 -11.30 -18.71
C PHE A 88 -13.21 -12.44 -19.61
N GLY A 89 -13.95 -13.55 -19.73
CA GLY A 89 -13.70 -14.59 -20.71
C GLY A 89 -12.67 -15.65 -20.29
N GLY A 90 -12.70 -16.03 -19.01
CA GLY A 90 -11.99 -17.16 -18.42
C GLY A 90 -11.02 -16.77 -17.31
N SER A 91 -10.87 -17.63 -16.29
CA SER A 91 -10.13 -17.34 -15.05
C SER A 91 -8.66 -16.92 -15.25
N GLY A 92 -8.03 -17.33 -16.35
CA GLY A 92 -6.68 -16.90 -16.71
C GLY A 92 -6.57 -15.43 -17.13
N LYS A 93 -7.61 -14.85 -17.75
CA LYS A 93 -7.65 -13.43 -18.11
C LYS A 93 -7.81 -12.54 -16.89
N ALA A 94 -8.61 -13.00 -15.92
CA ALA A 94 -8.73 -12.32 -14.62
C ALA A 94 -7.38 -12.26 -13.90
N PHE A 95 -6.64 -13.38 -13.83
CA PHE A 95 -5.30 -13.43 -13.23
C PHE A 95 -4.34 -12.41 -13.87
N ALA A 96 -4.26 -12.41 -15.20
CA ALA A 96 -3.37 -11.51 -15.93
C ALA A 96 -3.74 -10.03 -15.72
N LEU A 97 -5.04 -9.70 -15.76
CA LEU A 97 -5.52 -8.34 -15.50
C LEU A 97 -5.15 -7.88 -14.08
N ILE A 98 -5.39 -8.73 -13.07
CA ILE A 98 -5.08 -8.41 -11.68
C ILE A 98 -3.58 -8.20 -11.48
N ALA A 99 -2.74 -9.05 -12.09
CA ALA A 99 -1.29 -8.91 -12.07
C ALA A 99 -0.84 -7.57 -12.69
N VAL A 100 -1.42 -7.20 -13.84
CA VAL A 100 -1.15 -5.90 -14.49
C VAL A 100 -1.58 -4.73 -13.61
N ASN A 101 -2.80 -4.76 -13.08
CA ASN A 101 -3.31 -3.72 -12.18
C ASN A 101 -2.42 -3.57 -10.94
N THR A 102 -2.01 -4.69 -10.34
CA THR A 102 -1.12 -4.73 -9.17
C THR A 102 0.22 -4.05 -9.46
N ASN A 103 0.85 -4.42 -10.58
CA ASN A 103 2.13 -3.86 -10.98
C ASN A 103 2.04 -2.36 -11.31
N LEU A 104 1.02 -1.96 -12.06
CA LEU A 104 0.82 -0.57 -12.46
C LEU A 104 0.57 0.33 -11.25
N ALA A 105 -0.23 -0.12 -10.28
CA ALA A 105 -0.48 0.64 -9.06
C ALA A 105 0.79 0.81 -8.21
N ALA A 106 1.61 -0.25 -8.08
CA ALA A 106 2.88 -0.19 -7.37
C ALA A 106 3.86 0.80 -8.02
N CYS A 107 4.03 0.73 -9.34
CA CYS A 107 4.84 1.67 -10.11
C CYS A 107 4.34 3.12 -9.94
N ALA A 108 3.03 3.32 -10.10
CA ALA A 108 2.43 4.65 -9.98
C ALA A 108 2.57 5.22 -8.57
N GLY A 109 2.40 4.39 -7.54
CA GLY A 109 2.59 4.77 -6.15
C GLY A 109 4.03 5.17 -5.84
N ALA A 110 5.00 4.39 -6.32
CA ALA A 110 6.43 4.70 -6.17
C ALA A 110 6.79 6.04 -6.82
N VAL A 111 6.40 6.21 -8.09
CA VAL A 111 6.67 7.44 -8.85
C VAL A 111 5.99 8.65 -8.21
N MET A 112 4.72 8.52 -7.81
CA MET A 112 3.99 9.63 -7.21
C MET A 112 4.55 10.02 -5.85
N ALA A 113 4.89 9.06 -4.99
CA ALA A 113 5.54 9.33 -3.72
C ALA A 113 6.88 10.06 -3.92
N MET A 114 7.68 9.61 -4.89
CA MET A 114 8.95 10.25 -5.27
C MET A 114 8.73 11.69 -5.74
N ILE A 115 7.74 11.94 -6.60
CA ILE A 115 7.42 13.29 -7.09
C ILE A 115 6.99 14.19 -5.93
N VAL A 116 6.09 13.73 -5.06
CA VAL A 116 5.58 14.51 -3.93
C VAL A 116 6.70 14.83 -2.94
N VAL A 117 7.47 13.82 -2.50
CA VAL A 117 8.55 14.05 -1.53
C VAL A 117 9.66 14.93 -2.11
N TRP A 118 9.98 14.80 -3.40
CA TRP A 118 10.95 15.65 -4.07
C TRP A 118 10.44 17.09 -4.19
N GLY A 119 9.17 17.30 -4.53
CA GLY A 119 8.56 18.63 -4.54
C GLY A 119 8.67 19.35 -3.19
N MET A 120 8.45 18.61 -2.10
CA MET A 120 8.47 19.12 -0.71
C MET A 120 9.88 19.35 -0.17
N THR A 121 10.80 18.40 -0.38
CA THR A 121 12.14 18.41 0.25
C THR A 121 13.24 18.92 -0.68
N LYS A 122 12.91 19.15 -1.96
CA LYS A 122 13.83 19.49 -3.06
C LYS A 122 14.88 18.41 -3.36
N LYS A 123 14.72 17.20 -2.81
CA LYS A 123 15.60 16.05 -3.06
C LYS A 123 14.77 14.76 -3.18
N PRO A 124 15.18 13.79 -4.01
CA PRO A 124 14.53 12.49 -4.01
C PRO A 124 14.79 11.77 -2.68
N ASP A 125 13.79 11.03 -2.20
CA ASP A 125 13.90 10.18 -1.01
C ASP A 125 13.54 8.73 -1.35
N ILE A 126 14.53 7.85 -1.25
CA ILE A 126 14.35 6.43 -1.59
C ILE A 126 13.42 5.71 -0.62
N GLY A 127 13.47 6.02 0.69
CA GLY A 127 12.61 5.38 1.68
C GLY A 127 11.14 5.67 1.41
N MET A 128 10.83 6.93 1.10
CA MET A 128 9.47 7.34 0.76
C MET A 128 9.02 6.80 -0.60
N THR A 129 9.93 6.68 -1.57
CA THR A 129 9.63 6.03 -2.86
C THR A 129 9.26 4.56 -2.67
N LEU A 130 9.99 3.83 -1.83
CA LEU A 130 9.71 2.44 -1.49
C LEU A 130 8.38 2.29 -0.73
N ASN A 131 8.10 3.16 0.24
CA ASN A 131 6.80 3.21 0.92
C ASN A 131 5.66 3.57 -0.06
N GLY A 132 5.91 4.42 -1.04
CA GLY A 132 4.99 4.71 -2.13
C GLY A 132 4.60 3.47 -2.95
N ALA A 133 5.59 2.60 -3.25
CA ALA A 133 5.33 1.33 -3.92
C ALA A 133 4.39 0.44 -3.10
N LEU A 134 4.69 0.30 -1.80
CA LEU A 134 3.86 -0.49 -0.87
C LEU A 134 2.46 0.11 -0.70
N ALA A 135 2.34 1.43 -0.58
CA ALA A 135 1.05 2.12 -0.49
C ALA A 135 0.21 1.93 -1.76
N GLY A 136 0.85 1.96 -2.93
CA GLY A 136 0.19 1.65 -4.21
C GLY A 136 -0.32 0.21 -4.26
N LEU A 137 0.50 -0.76 -3.83
CA LEU A 137 0.12 -2.16 -3.70
C LEU A 137 -1.06 -2.36 -2.74
N VAL A 138 -1.01 -1.76 -1.54
CA VAL A 138 -2.10 -1.80 -0.56
C VAL A 138 -3.39 -1.19 -1.11
N SER A 139 -3.29 -0.08 -1.84
CA SER A 139 -4.46 0.64 -2.36
C SER A 139 -5.21 -0.12 -3.45
N ILE A 140 -4.50 -0.89 -4.27
CA ILE A 140 -5.11 -1.68 -5.36
C ILE A 140 -5.63 -3.04 -4.87
N THR A 141 -5.20 -3.54 -3.71
CA THR A 141 -5.55 -4.88 -3.20
C THR A 141 -7.07 -5.15 -3.21
N ALA A 142 -7.91 -4.26 -2.70
CA ALA A 142 -9.37 -4.41 -2.70
C ALA A 142 -10.00 -4.32 -4.09
N PRO A 143 -9.67 -3.33 -4.95
CA PRO A 143 -10.30 -3.19 -6.26
C PRO A 143 -9.60 -3.92 -7.42
N CYS A 144 -8.50 -4.65 -7.21
CA CYS A 144 -7.62 -5.12 -8.28
C CYS A 144 -8.30 -5.97 -9.38
N ALA A 145 -9.39 -6.66 -9.08
CA ALA A 145 -10.17 -7.46 -10.04
C ALA A 145 -11.33 -6.70 -10.71
N ASN A 146 -11.64 -5.49 -10.25
CA ASN A 146 -12.87 -4.77 -10.59
C ASN A 146 -12.61 -3.42 -11.28
N VAL A 147 -11.35 -3.09 -11.58
CA VAL A 147 -10.97 -1.82 -12.18
C VAL A 147 -10.10 -2.00 -13.42
N SER A 148 -10.10 -0.97 -14.27
CA SER A 148 -9.24 -0.94 -15.45
C SER A 148 -7.76 -0.69 -15.07
N PRO A 149 -6.81 -1.05 -15.94
CA PRO A 149 -5.39 -0.72 -15.76
C PRO A 149 -5.12 0.77 -15.54
N MET A 150 -5.84 1.65 -16.22
CA MET A 150 -5.70 3.10 -16.02
C MET A 150 -6.22 3.54 -14.65
N SER A 151 -7.34 2.96 -14.20
CA SER A 151 -7.85 3.19 -12.85
C SER A 151 -6.85 2.71 -11.79
N ALA A 152 -6.16 1.59 -12.03
CA ALA A 152 -5.14 1.07 -11.13
C ALA A 152 -3.94 2.03 -10.98
N VAL A 153 -3.50 2.65 -12.08
CA VAL A 153 -2.47 3.71 -12.05
C VAL A 153 -2.92 4.88 -11.18
N VAL A 154 -4.16 5.36 -11.35
CA VAL A 154 -4.69 6.48 -10.57
C VAL A 154 -4.78 6.14 -9.09
N ILE A 155 -5.32 4.96 -8.76
CA ILE A 155 -5.42 4.46 -7.38
C ILE A 155 -4.04 4.36 -6.73
N GLY A 156 -3.08 3.75 -7.44
CA GLY A 156 -1.71 3.63 -6.97
C GLY A 156 -1.04 4.97 -6.73
N ALA A 157 -1.19 5.92 -7.67
CA ALA A 157 -0.66 7.27 -7.53
C ALA A 157 -1.26 8.01 -6.33
N ILE A 158 -2.57 7.92 -6.11
CA ILE A 158 -3.23 8.52 -4.95
C ILE A 158 -2.69 7.91 -3.65
N GLY A 159 -2.62 6.57 -3.56
CA GLY A 159 -2.04 5.89 -2.41
C GLY A 159 -0.60 6.30 -2.12
N GLY A 160 0.23 6.36 -3.16
CA GLY A 160 1.62 6.81 -3.06
C GLY A 160 1.77 8.27 -2.66
N ALA A 161 0.87 9.16 -3.08
CA ALA A 161 0.86 10.54 -2.61
C ALA A 161 0.47 10.63 -1.13
N LEU A 162 -0.59 9.91 -0.74
CA LEU A 162 -1.14 9.96 0.62
C LEU A 162 -0.15 9.45 1.67
N VAL A 163 0.62 8.40 1.39
CA VAL A 163 1.57 7.86 2.38
C VAL A 163 2.64 8.88 2.79
N VAL A 164 3.05 9.78 1.87
CA VAL A 164 4.01 10.86 2.19
C VAL A 164 3.46 11.81 3.23
N PHE A 165 2.16 12.13 3.15
CA PHE A 165 1.49 12.99 4.09
C PHE A 165 1.10 12.26 5.37
N ALA A 166 0.72 10.98 5.29
CA ALA A 166 0.37 10.15 6.44
C ALA A 166 1.56 9.99 7.39
N VAL A 167 2.74 9.62 6.88
CA VAL A 167 3.96 9.48 7.69
C VAL A 167 4.29 10.80 8.41
N GLN A 168 4.20 11.93 7.71
CA GLN A 168 4.43 13.25 8.34
C GLN A 168 3.35 13.62 9.36
N PHE A 169 2.10 13.24 9.12
CA PHE A 169 0.99 13.50 10.03
C PHE A 169 1.18 12.73 11.34
N PHE A 170 1.43 11.42 11.28
CA PHE A 170 1.67 10.59 12.46
C PHE A 170 2.90 11.05 13.26
N ASP A 171 3.99 11.42 12.56
CA ASP A 171 5.16 12.01 13.21
C ASP A 171 4.83 13.30 13.97
N ARG A 172 3.94 14.16 13.45
CA ARG A 172 3.55 15.44 14.10
C ARG A 172 2.67 15.23 15.33
N ILE A 173 1.83 14.21 15.34
CA ILE A 173 1.01 13.86 16.52
C ILE A 173 1.76 12.97 17.52
N LYS A 174 3.08 12.84 17.35
CA LYS A 174 4.00 12.11 18.22
C LYS A 174 3.76 10.59 18.27
N VAL A 175 3.21 10.03 17.20
CA VAL A 175 3.13 8.59 16.99
C VAL A 175 4.36 8.19 16.19
N ASP A 176 5.31 7.52 16.84
CA ASP A 176 6.56 7.11 16.22
C ASP A 176 6.39 5.75 15.54
N ASP A 177 6.15 5.80 14.23
CA ASP A 177 6.12 4.62 13.37
C ASP A 177 7.48 4.46 12.65
N PRO A 178 8.27 3.44 12.99
CA PRO A 178 9.60 3.23 12.42
C PRO A 178 9.65 3.01 10.92
N VAL A 179 8.58 2.44 10.34
CA VAL A 179 8.55 1.98 8.95
C VAL A 179 7.48 2.68 8.11
N GLY A 180 6.54 3.39 8.75
CA GLY A 180 5.37 3.95 8.07
C GLY A 180 4.37 2.86 7.71
N ALA A 181 4.10 1.95 8.65
CA ALA A 181 3.11 0.89 8.53
C ALA A 181 1.66 1.41 8.63
N VAL A 182 1.44 2.53 9.34
CA VAL A 182 0.13 3.20 9.50
C VAL A 182 -0.12 4.19 8.37
#